data_AF-A0A5B7V4H2-F1
#
_entry.id   AF-A0A5B7V4H2-F1
#
_cell.length_a   1.000
_cell.length_b   1.000
_cell.length_c   1.000
_cell.angle_alpha   90.00
_cell.angle_beta   90.00
_cell.angle_gamma   90.00
#
_symmetry.space_group_name_H-M   'P 1'
#
loop_
_entity.id
_entity.type
_entity.pdbx_description
1 polymer ?
#
loop_
_entity_poly.entity_id
_entity_poly.type
_entity_poly.pdbx_seq_one_letter_code
_entity_poly.pdbx_strand_id
1 'polypeptide(L)'
;MMTADQPRLEELVELAFSALADLPRPEDTATLHRRIVAEILLRLPQAEQAAAAERVRSDAWYTHQRVVDATHDALAMVGEEPSPGDGPTGAALRVAELAPRLRALAVYPASAGGHTCPPRPR
;
A
#
# COMPACT_ATOMS: atom_id res chain seq x y z
N MET A 1 -18.17 38.43 10.79
CA MET A 1 -16.77 38.20 10.35
C MET A 1 -16.82 37.00 9.41
N MET A 2 -17.01 37.24 8.11
CA MET A 2 -17.15 36.17 7.11
C MET A 2 -15.76 35.72 6.65
N THR A 3 -15.54 34.42 6.67
CA THR A 3 -14.31 33.72 6.29
C THR A 3 -14.04 33.90 4.80
N ALA A 4 -13.06 34.76 4.46
CA ALA A 4 -12.69 35.11 3.10
C ALA A 4 -11.82 34.05 2.38
N ASP A 5 -11.84 32.79 2.82
CA ASP A 5 -10.81 31.81 2.46
C ASP A 5 -11.36 30.54 1.80
N GLN A 6 -12.61 30.61 1.30
CA GLN A 6 -13.23 29.48 0.62
C GLN A 6 -13.21 29.71 -0.90
N PRO A 7 -12.43 28.92 -1.67
CA PRO A 7 -12.33 29.09 -3.11
C PRO A 7 -13.70 28.91 -3.75
N ARG A 8 -13.96 29.69 -4.80
CA ARG A 8 -15.22 29.62 -5.56
C ARG A 8 -15.32 28.26 -6.26
N LEU A 9 -16.54 27.83 -6.59
CA LEU A 9 -16.78 26.53 -7.21
C LEU A 9 -15.97 26.37 -8.51
N GLU A 10 -15.86 27.43 -9.31
CA GLU A 10 -15.07 27.42 -10.55
C GLU A 10 -13.57 27.23 -10.27
N GLU A 11 -13.05 27.85 -9.21
CA GLU A 11 -11.64 27.68 -8.80
C GLU A 11 -11.36 26.26 -8.30
N LEU A 12 -12.30 25.66 -7.56
CA LEU A 12 -12.21 24.27 -7.12
C LEU A 12 -12.20 23.30 -8.31
N VAL A 13 -12.98 23.58 -9.34
CA VAL A 13 -13.03 22.77 -10.57
C VAL A 13 -11.72 22.88 -11.35
N GLU A 14 -11.20 24.09 -11.53
CA GLU A 14 -9.91 24.31 -12.21
C GLU A 14 -8.74 23.67 -11.44
N LEU A 15 -8.74 23.76 -10.10
CA LEU A 15 -7.76 23.08 -9.26
C LEU A 15 -7.85 21.55 -9.39
N ALA A 16 -9.07 21.00 -9.46
CA ALA A 16 -9.27 19.56 -9.65
C ALA A 16 -8.78 19.07 -11.01
N PHE A 17 -9.04 19.81 -12.09
CA PHE A 17 -8.49 19.48 -13.42
C PHE A 17 -6.97 19.62 -13.47
N SER A 18 -6.41 20.66 -12.85
CA SER A 18 -4.97 20.90 -12.81
C SER A 18 -4.23 19.81 -12.02
N ALA A 19 -4.83 19.28 -10.95
CA ALA A 19 -4.27 18.17 -10.18
C ALA A 19 -4.09 16.88 -10.99
N LEU A 20 -4.82 16.73 -12.10
CA LEU A 20 -4.74 15.57 -13.00
C LEU A 20 -3.75 15.77 -14.16
N ALA A 21 -3.23 16.98 -14.36
CA ALA A 21 -2.37 17.32 -15.50
C ALA A 21 -0.97 16.70 -15.42
N ASP A 22 -0.46 16.48 -14.20
CA ASP A 22 0.90 15.98 -13.94
C ASP A 22 0.94 14.49 -13.58
N LEU A 23 -0.08 13.72 -13.95
CA LEU A 23 -0.11 12.29 -13.64
C LEU A 23 1.02 11.55 -14.38
N PRO A 24 1.76 10.66 -13.69
CA PRO A 24 2.78 9.84 -14.32
C PRO A 24 2.16 8.99 -15.44
N ARG A 25 2.99 8.64 -16.42
CA ARG A 25 2.53 7.80 -17.53
C ARG A 25 1.99 6.47 -16.99
N PRO A 26 0.96 5.89 -17.62
CA PRO A 26 0.40 4.60 -17.17
C PRO A 26 1.46 3.49 -17.04
N GLU A 27 2.43 3.45 -17.95
CA GLU A 27 3.56 2.50 -17.95
C GLU A 27 4.49 2.64 -16.73
N ASP A 28 4.81 3.87 -16.34
CA ASP A 28 5.63 4.17 -15.17
C ASP A 28 4.87 3.80 -13.88
N THR A 29 3.58 4.08 -13.86
CA THR A 29 2.70 3.78 -12.73
C THR A 29 2.50 2.27 -12.55
N ALA A 30 2.33 1.52 -13.64
CA ALA A 30 2.27 0.06 -13.61
C ALA A 30 3.60 -0.55 -13.13
N THR A 31 4.73 0.00 -13.57
CA THR A 31 6.06 -0.44 -13.09
C THR A 31 6.25 -0.17 -11.60
N LEU A 32 5.84 1.00 -11.13
CA LEU A 32 5.88 1.35 -9.71
C LEU A 32 4.94 0.48 -8.87
N HIS A 33 3.72 0.24 -9.35
CA HIS A 33 2.74 -0.66 -8.73
C HIS A 33 3.31 -2.06 -8.53
N ARG A 34 3.82 -2.70 -9.60
CA ARG A 34 4.42 -4.05 -9.52
C ARG A 34 5.54 -4.12 -8.50
N ARG A 35 6.40 -3.09 -8.44
CA ARG A 35 7.49 -3.01 -7.45
C ARG A 35 6.96 -2.89 -6.02
N ILE A 36 5.98 -2.03 -5.79
CA ILE A 36 5.38 -1.86 -4.46
C ILE A 36 4.73 -3.17 -3.99
N VAL A 37 3.94 -3.82 -4.86
CA VAL A 37 3.29 -5.11 -4.54
C VAL A 37 4.35 -6.16 -4.20
N ALA A 38 5.41 -6.28 -5.00
CA ALA A 38 6.51 -7.22 -4.72
C ALA A 38 7.16 -6.96 -3.35
N GLU A 39 7.47 -5.70 -3.02
CA GLU A 39 8.07 -5.35 -1.72
C GLU A 39 7.12 -5.59 -0.54
N ILE A 40 5.81 -5.37 -0.72
CA ILE A 40 4.77 -5.71 0.26
C ILE A 40 4.77 -7.22 0.50
N LEU A 41 4.71 -8.04 -0.55
CA LEU A 41 4.67 -9.51 -0.43
C LEU A 41 5.93 -10.08 0.20
N LEU A 42 7.08 -9.42 0.05
CA LEU A 42 8.32 -9.80 0.74
C LEU A 42 8.26 -9.55 2.26
N ARG A 43 7.58 -8.49 2.72
CA ARG A 43 7.58 -8.05 4.15
C ARG A 43 6.39 -8.51 4.94
N LEU A 44 5.23 -8.65 4.30
CA LEU A 44 3.97 -9.02 4.96
C LEU A 44 4.11 -10.28 5.83
N PRO A 45 4.80 -11.36 5.42
CA PRO A 45 4.97 -12.54 6.28
C PRO A 45 5.68 -12.25 7.61
N GLN A 46 6.59 -11.28 7.66
CA GLN A 46 7.28 -10.89 8.89
C GLN A 46 6.38 -10.05 9.80
N ALA A 47 5.48 -9.25 9.24
CA ALA A 47 4.45 -8.55 10.01
C ALA A 47 3.44 -9.53 10.62
N GLU A 48 3.04 -10.56 9.87
CA GLU A 48 2.19 -11.65 10.36
C GLU A 48 2.86 -12.44 11.48
N GLN A 49 4.15 -12.77 11.34
CA GLN A 49 4.93 -13.44 12.38
C GLN A 49 5.06 -12.58 13.64
N ALA A 50 5.30 -11.28 13.49
CA ALA A 50 5.35 -10.35 14.62
C ALA A 50 4.00 -10.29 15.35
N ALA A 51 2.88 -10.21 14.63
CA ALA A 51 1.55 -10.26 15.24
C ALA A 51 1.31 -11.60 15.96
N ALA A 52 1.72 -12.74 15.38
CA ALA A 52 1.53 -14.06 15.96
C ALA A 52 2.42 -14.32 17.21
N ALA A 53 3.58 -13.66 17.30
CA ALA A 53 4.48 -13.77 18.44
C ALA A 53 3.99 -12.98 19.67
N GLU A 54 3.13 -11.99 19.47
CA GLU A 54 2.59 -11.16 20.54
C GLU A 54 1.44 -11.82 21.30
N ARG A 55 1.29 -11.46 22.58
CA ARG A 55 0.11 -11.87 23.36
C ARG A 55 -1.13 -11.24 22.74
N VAL A 56 -2.11 -12.07 22.35
CA VAL A 56 -3.39 -11.64 21.79
C VAL A 56 -4.04 -10.54 22.67
N ARG A 57 -4.49 -9.46 22.01
CA ARG A 57 -5.06 -8.24 22.61
C ARG A 57 -4.09 -7.47 23.52
N SER A 58 -2.79 -7.55 23.28
CA SER A 58 -1.83 -6.54 23.76
C SER A 58 -1.79 -5.34 22.80
N ASP A 59 -1.26 -4.21 23.28
CA ASP A 59 -1.07 -3.03 22.43
C ASP A 59 -0.12 -3.30 21.25
N ALA A 60 0.92 -4.11 21.48
CA ALA A 60 1.83 -4.56 20.44
C ALA A 60 1.10 -5.44 19.40
N TRP A 61 0.27 -6.38 19.85
CA TRP A 61 -0.56 -7.21 18.97
C TRP A 61 -1.46 -6.35 18.07
N TYR A 62 -2.20 -5.39 18.65
CA TYR A 62 -3.05 -4.46 17.87
C TYR A 62 -2.26 -3.58 16.90
N THR A 63 -1.00 -3.28 17.21
CA THR A 63 -0.15 -2.49 16.33
C THR A 63 0.26 -3.28 15.10
N HIS A 64 0.70 -4.52 15.27
CA HIS A 64 1.05 -5.40 14.15
C HIS A 64 -0.19 -5.82 13.35
N GLN A 65 -1.27 -6.21 14.03
CA GLN A 65 -2.50 -6.66 13.39
C GLN A 65 -3.13 -5.58 12.50
N ARG A 66 -3.13 -4.30 12.92
CA ARG A 66 -3.62 -3.19 12.08
C ARG A 66 -2.80 -3.03 10.79
N VAL A 67 -1.50 -3.28 10.83
CA VAL A 67 -0.65 -3.24 9.63
C VAL A 67 -0.98 -4.41 8.71
N VAL A 68 -1.13 -5.62 9.25
CA VAL A 68 -1.47 -6.83 8.50
C VAL A 68 -2.84 -6.68 7.83
N ASP A 69 -3.87 -6.36 8.59
CA ASP A 69 -5.25 -6.26 8.09
C ASP A 69 -5.34 -5.21 6.99
N ALA A 70 -4.81 -4.01 7.24
CA ALA A 70 -4.88 -2.92 6.26
C ALA A 70 -4.03 -3.20 5.01
N THR A 71 -3.00 -4.03 5.10
CA THR A 71 -2.23 -4.48 3.93
C THR A 71 -3.02 -5.51 3.13
N HIS A 72 -3.65 -6.48 3.78
CA HIS A 72 -4.50 -7.46 3.11
C HIS A 72 -5.68 -6.80 2.39
N ASP A 73 -6.34 -5.85 3.03
CA ASP A 73 -7.44 -5.08 2.42
C ASP A 73 -6.96 -4.34 1.17
N ALA A 74 -5.82 -3.66 1.24
CA ALA A 74 -5.25 -2.96 0.09
C ALA A 74 -4.85 -3.92 -1.05
N LEU A 75 -4.26 -5.08 -0.74
CA LEU A 75 -3.94 -6.08 -1.76
C LEU A 75 -5.21 -6.66 -2.41
N ALA A 76 -6.27 -6.90 -1.63
CA ALA A 76 -7.54 -7.40 -2.14
C ALA A 76 -8.24 -6.36 -3.05
N MET A 77 -8.12 -5.07 -2.73
CA MET A 77 -8.76 -4.00 -3.50
C MET A 77 -7.96 -3.60 -4.75
N VAL A 78 -6.63 -3.48 -4.63
CA VAL A 78 -5.78 -2.84 -5.65
C VAL A 78 -4.45 -3.56 -5.91
N GLY A 79 -4.26 -4.77 -5.36
CA GLY A 79 -3.04 -5.56 -5.52
C GLY A 79 -2.86 -6.13 -6.93
N GLU A 80 -3.94 -6.25 -7.71
CA GLU A 80 -3.86 -6.59 -9.12
C GLU A 80 -3.33 -5.40 -9.95
N GLU A 81 -2.51 -5.73 -10.93
CA GLU A 81 -1.91 -4.75 -11.83
C GLU A 81 -2.99 -3.95 -12.57
N PRO A 82 -2.87 -2.62 -12.67
CA PRO A 82 -3.82 -1.81 -13.43
C PRO A 82 -3.90 -2.27 -14.89
N SER A 83 -5.12 -2.44 -15.39
CA SER A 83 -5.37 -2.72 -16.80
C SER A 83 -5.06 -1.48 -17.65
N PRO A 84 -4.64 -1.63 -18.92
CA PRO A 84 -4.56 -0.49 -19.85
C PRO A 84 -5.85 0.33 -19.94
N GLY A 85 -7.01 -0.26 -19.60
CA GLY A 85 -8.31 0.40 -19.56
C GLY A 85 -8.60 1.23 -18.30
N ASP A 86 -7.79 1.12 -17.23
CA ASP A 86 -8.02 1.83 -15.95
C ASP A 86 -7.64 3.32 -16.02
N GLY A 87 -6.94 3.73 -17.09
CA GLY A 87 -6.45 5.09 -17.26
C GLY A 87 -5.38 5.50 -16.24
N PRO A 88 -4.72 6.66 -16.46
CA PRO A 88 -3.63 7.12 -15.58
C PRO A 88 -4.10 7.39 -14.14
N THR A 89 -5.31 7.93 -13.97
CA THR A 89 -5.88 8.23 -12.64
C THR A 89 -6.15 6.96 -11.83
N GLY A 90 -6.72 5.93 -12.44
CA GLY A 90 -6.98 4.65 -11.77
C GLY A 90 -5.68 3.99 -11.31
N ALA A 91 -4.67 3.97 -12.19
CA ALA A 91 -3.35 3.45 -11.86
C ALA A 91 -2.69 4.23 -10.70
N ALA A 92 -2.79 5.58 -10.70
CA ALA A 92 -2.22 6.42 -9.66
C ALA A 92 -2.89 6.20 -8.29
N LEU A 93 -4.21 6.04 -8.24
CA LEU A 93 -4.95 5.76 -7.01
C LEU A 93 -4.57 4.40 -6.41
N ARG A 94 -4.35 3.37 -7.23
CA ARG A 94 -3.86 2.07 -6.75
C ARG A 94 -2.49 2.20 -6.07
N VAL A 95 -1.57 2.95 -6.68
CA VAL A 95 -0.25 3.23 -6.07
C VAL A 95 -0.39 4.03 -4.77
N ALA A 96 -1.27 5.03 -4.75
CA ALA A 96 -1.53 5.85 -3.56
C ALA A 96 -2.12 5.04 -2.38
N GLU A 97 -2.90 4.00 -2.66
CA GLU A 97 -3.43 3.09 -1.64
C GLU A 97 -2.35 2.13 -1.11
N LEU A 98 -1.48 1.61 -1.98
CA LEU A 98 -0.44 0.64 -1.61
C LEU A 98 0.78 1.28 -0.90
N ALA A 99 1.17 2.50 -1.27
CA ALA A 99 2.38 3.15 -0.75
C ALA A 99 2.38 3.35 0.78
N PRO A 100 1.28 3.78 1.44
CA PRO A 100 1.20 3.82 2.90
C PRO A 100 1.39 2.46 3.56
N ARG A 101 0.92 1.37 2.92
CA ARG A 101 1.06 0.01 3.42
C ARG A 101 2.51 -0.44 3.39
N LEU A 102 3.20 -0.19 2.28
CA LEU A 102 4.64 -0.44 2.18
C LEU A 102 5.43 0.37 3.22
N ARG A 103 5.07 1.62 3.47
CA ARG A 103 5.69 2.44 4.52
C ARG A 103 5.50 1.84 5.92
N ALA A 104 4.28 1.39 6.23
CA ALA A 104 4.00 0.72 7.49
C ALA A 104 4.76 -0.61 7.62
N LEU A 105 4.95 -1.32 6.51
CA LEU A 105 5.71 -2.56 6.44
C LEU A 105 7.24 -2.36 6.49
N ALA A 106 7.75 -1.16 6.27
CA ALA A 106 9.19 -0.90 6.18
C ALA A 106 9.97 -1.20 7.49
N VAL A 107 9.28 -1.29 8.62
CA VAL A 107 9.87 -1.66 9.92
C VAL A 107 10.10 -3.17 10.07
N TYR A 108 9.48 -3.99 9.22
CA TYR A 108 9.64 -5.43 9.24
C TYR A 108 10.72 -5.85 8.23
N PRO A 109 11.54 -6.86 8.56
CA PRO A 109 12.53 -7.36 7.62
C PRO A 109 11.84 -7.93 6.37
N ALA A 110 12.52 -7.86 5.22
CA ALA A 110 12.09 -8.65 4.06
C ALA A 110 12.35 -10.13 4.34
N SER A 111 11.37 -10.99 4.06
CA SER A 111 11.57 -12.43 4.11
C SER A 111 12.60 -12.80 3.05
N ALA A 112 13.78 -13.24 3.47
CA ALA A 112 14.70 -13.92 2.57
C ALA A 112 13.99 -15.21 2.12
N GLY A 113 13.73 -15.36 0.82
CA GLY A 113 13.18 -16.60 0.27
C GLY A 113 14.08 -17.77 0.67
N GLY A 114 13.67 -18.52 1.69
CA GLY A 114 14.45 -19.60 2.28
C GLY A 114 13.50 -20.70 2.70
N HIS A 115 13.34 -21.69 1.82
CA HIS A 115 12.92 -23.02 2.25
C HIS A 115 13.96 -23.56 3.24
N THR A 116 13.78 -23.31 4.53
CA THR A 116 14.44 -24.13 5.55
C THR A 116 13.67 -25.44 5.61
N CYS A 117 14.12 -26.42 4.83
CA CYS A 117 13.75 -27.82 5.01
C CYS A 117 14.15 -28.21 6.44
N PRO A 118 13.25 -28.72 7.30
CA PRO A 118 13.62 -29.14 8.64
C PRO A 118 14.59 -30.34 8.55
N PRO A 119 15.59 -30.45 9.45
CA PRO A 119 16.46 -31.61 9.49
C PRO A 119 15.62 -32.86 9.79
N ARG A 120 15.75 -33.91 8.96
CA ARG A 120 15.13 -35.20 9.26
C ARG A 120 15.72 -35.78 10.54
N PRO A 121 14.90 -36.31 11.47
CA PRO A 121 15.42 -37.03 12.62
C PRO A 121 16.19 -38.28 12.14
N ARG A 122 17.31 -38.57 12.80
CA ARG A 122 18.03 -39.84 12.69
C ARG A 122 17.33 -40.93 13.47
#